data_AF-A0A1I5XJE5-F1
#
_entry.id   AF-A0A1I5XJE5-F1
#
_cell.length_a   1.000
_cell.length_b   1.000
_cell.length_c   1.000
_cell.angle_alpha   90.00
_cell.angle_beta   90.00
_cell.angle_gamma   90.00
#
_symmetry.space_group_name_H-M   'P 1'
#
loop_
_entity.id
_entity.type
_entity.pdbx_description
1 polymer ?
#
loop_
_entity_poly.entity_id
_entity_poly.type
_entity_poly.pdbx_seq_one_letter_code
_entity_poly.pdbx_strand_id
1 'polypeptide(L)'
;MSQVPRLATTYSLVVPDEETARNGAQELAARGHALVRVAPAPGSGWRIDSLDEGPFPDDDETWWAAAENRIVSRLSEDLGGTVRLSTALPETARRFLPEGETICDRTAGQVRDARLSALSSEPARAPRPVIVHDLANPEPSDGPTGEPVVLLGLDDVDWAALTGAYGPADDVPDILRGLAANDEAWDEFTEEYFSTVVHQDTCYDCTPETVGFLVQLARAPRLTPEYRLDLLIHLAYIATIDPVPVTAEAGTNEAGSYEAASCRAVIERIPDLMALWPDASASARAWLIVLAALGMDGGAPPEFEAFRRRVEGPSPALDLALALVSGDEDGALKLTIAAASWDQRVPPLLEAPIPLRARHLKVLVHLALEELTPAR
;
A
#
# COMPACT_ATOMS: atom_id res chain seq x y z
N MET A 1 4.00 13.13 -27.70
CA MET A 1 5.01 12.60 -28.65
C MET A 1 5.56 11.35 -27.97
N SER A 2 5.72 10.24 -28.68
CA SER A 2 6.23 9.02 -28.05
C SER A 2 7.68 9.20 -27.57
N GLN A 3 8.04 8.60 -26.44
CA GLN A 3 9.36 8.74 -25.83
C GLN A 3 10.00 7.38 -25.57
N VAL A 4 11.32 7.27 -25.78
CA VAL A 4 12.09 6.11 -25.32
C VAL A 4 12.36 6.32 -23.83
N PRO A 5 12.00 5.37 -22.95
CA PRO A 5 12.18 5.54 -21.52
C PRO A 5 13.65 5.59 -21.11
N ARG A 6 13.93 6.26 -19.99
CA ARG A 6 15.28 6.36 -19.42
C ARG A 6 15.80 5.00 -18.93
N LEU A 7 14.93 4.21 -18.33
CA LEU A 7 15.22 2.84 -17.88
C LEU A 7 14.40 1.86 -18.70
N ALA A 8 15.03 0.76 -19.10
CA ALA A 8 14.35 -0.38 -19.70
C ALA A 8 13.92 -1.35 -18.60
N THR A 9 12.81 -2.04 -18.83
CA THR A 9 12.30 -3.08 -17.92
C THR A 9 12.60 -4.45 -18.48
N THR A 10 13.21 -5.31 -17.68
CA THR A 10 13.36 -6.74 -17.99
C THR A 10 12.34 -7.53 -17.22
N TYR A 11 11.68 -8.48 -17.89
CA TYR A 11 10.79 -9.45 -17.26
C TYR A 11 11.38 -10.85 -17.40
N SER A 12 11.44 -11.58 -16.30
CA SER A 12 11.82 -13.00 -16.27
C SER A 12 10.63 -13.79 -15.74
N LEU A 13 9.97 -14.50 -16.63
CA LEU A 13 8.85 -15.38 -16.32
C LEU A 13 9.34 -16.82 -16.18
N VAL A 14 8.75 -17.59 -15.28
CA VAL A 14 8.93 -19.05 -15.18
C VAL A 14 7.58 -19.71 -15.32
N VAL A 15 7.44 -20.60 -16.31
CA VAL A 15 6.21 -21.29 -16.71
C VAL A 15 6.39 -22.81 -16.76
N PRO A 16 5.31 -23.62 -16.78
CA PRO A 16 5.40 -25.07 -16.59
C PRO A 16 6.17 -25.85 -17.67
N ASP A 17 6.09 -25.44 -18.94
CA ASP A 17 6.66 -26.21 -20.07
C ASP A 17 7.10 -25.33 -21.26
N GLU A 18 7.77 -25.97 -22.22
CA GLU A 18 8.36 -25.32 -23.39
C GLU A 18 7.32 -24.68 -24.32
N GLU A 19 6.21 -25.37 -24.56
CA GLU A 19 5.18 -24.91 -25.47
C GLU A 19 4.54 -23.62 -24.93
N THR A 20 4.21 -23.64 -23.64
CA THR A 20 3.73 -22.47 -22.90
C THR A 20 4.73 -21.32 -22.95
N ALA A 21 6.02 -21.61 -22.75
CA ALA A 21 7.08 -20.59 -22.82
C ALA A 21 7.19 -19.95 -24.21
N ARG A 22 7.13 -20.76 -25.27
CA ARG A 22 7.21 -20.28 -26.66
C ARG A 22 5.99 -19.43 -27.03
N ASN A 23 4.80 -19.82 -26.59
CA ASN A 23 3.58 -19.03 -26.81
C ASN A 23 3.66 -17.67 -26.11
N GLY A 24 3.99 -17.65 -24.81
CA GLY A 24 4.16 -16.39 -24.07
C GLY A 24 5.27 -15.49 -24.63
N ALA A 25 6.37 -16.08 -25.10
CA ALA A 25 7.46 -15.35 -25.75
C ALA A 25 7.01 -14.69 -27.07
N GLN A 26 6.18 -15.37 -27.86
CA GLN A 26 5.60 -14.80 -29.08
C GLN A 26 4.66 -13.64 -28.77
N GLU A 27 3.87 -13.74 -27.71
CA GLU A 27 3.00 -12.63 -27.26
C GLU A 27 3.81 -11.40 -26.85
N LEU A 28 4.84 -11.56 -26.02
CA LEU A 28 5.72 -10.46 -25.62
C LEU A 28 6.43 -9.82 -26.83
N ALA A 29 6.90 -10.63 -27.78
CA ALA A 29 7.49 -10.14 -29.02
C ALA A 29 6.47 -9.38 -29.90
N ALA A 30 5.22 -9.85 -29.98
CA ALA A 30 4.14 -9.20 -30.71
C ALA A 30 3.72 -7.87 -30.07
N ARG A 31 3.80 -7.77 -28.74
CA ARG A 31 3.60 -6.52 -27.98
C ARG A 31 4.73 -5.51 -28.12
N GLY A 32 5.82 -5.87 -28.80
CA GLY A 32 6.94 -4.99 -29.06
C GLY A 32 8.05 -5.02 -28.01
N HIS A 33 8.19 -6.10 -27.23
CA HIS A 33 9.40 -6.30 -26.42
C HIS A 33 10.59 -6.50 -27.36
N ALA A 34 11.64 -5.70 -27.16
CA ALA A 34 12.74 -5.53 -28.10
C ALA A 34 13.64 -6.78 -28.17
N LEU A 35 13.83 -7.46 -27.05
CA LEU A 35 14.57 -8.72 -26.96
C LEU A 35 13.73 -9.73 -26.17
N VAL A 36 13.53 -10.93 -26.70
CA VAL A 36 12.79 -12.02 -26.04
C VAL A 36 13.54 -13.34 -26.25
N ARG A 37 13.78 -14.05 -25.15
CA ARG A 37 14.48 -15.34 -25.12
C ARG A 37 13.72 -16.37 -24.32
N VAL A 38 13.91 -17.64 -24.67
CA VAL A 38 13.41 -18.78 -23.90
C VAL A 38 14.53 -19.75 -23.59
N ALA A 39 14.46 -20.39 -22.43
CA ALA A 39 15.40 -21.43 -22.02
C ALA A 39 14.79 -22.33 -20.94
N PRO A 40 15.33 -23.53 -20.70
CA PRO A 40 15.00 -24.29 -19.50
C PRO A 40 15.27 -23.48 -18.23
N ALA A 41 14.33 -23.52 -17.28
CA ALA A 41 14.51 -22.92 -15.95
C ALA A 41 15.28 -23.88 -15.02
N PRO A 42 15.99 -23.38 -14.00
CA PRO A 42 16.55 -24.24 -12.96
C PRO A 42 15.43 -25.00 -12.22
N GLY A 43 15.42 -26.35 -12.33
CA GLY A 43 14.37 -27.20 -11.77
C GLY A 43 13.45 -27.79 -12.86
N SER A 44 12.14 -27.83 -12.59
CA SER A 44 11.11 -28.18 -13.57
C SER A 44 10.47 -26.91 -14.13
N GLY A 45 10.52 -26.71 -15.45
CA GLY A 45 9.85 -25.58 -16.12
C GLY A 45 10.72 -24.92 -17.18
N TRP A 46 10.18 -23.85 -17.76
CA TRP A 46 10.82 -23.02 -18.78
C TRP A 46 10.76 -21.55 -18.39
N ARG A 47 11.79 -20.80 -18.80
CA ARG A 47 11.89 -19.36 -18.57
C ARG A 47 11.58 -18.59 -19.86
N ILE A 48 10.96 -17.42 -19.70
CA ILE A 48 10.84 -16.40 -20.74
C ILE A 48 11.52 -15.13 -20.21
N ASP A 49 12.58 -14.68 -20.87
CA ASP A 49 13.26 -13.43 -20.54
C ASP A 49 12.97 -12.40 -21.63
N SER A 50 12.37 -11.27 -21.27
CA SER A 50 12.02 -10.21 -22.21
C SER A 50 12.50 -8.84 -21.75
N LEU A 51 12.67 -7.94 -22.71
CA LEU A 51 13.15 -6.57 -22.52
C LEU A 51 12.19 -5.57 -23.17
N ASP A 52 11.59 -4.69 -22.37
CA ASP A 52 10.83 -3.53 -22.82
C ASP A 52 11.72 -2.27 -22.79
N GLU A 53 12.02 -1.74 -23.98
CA GLU A 53 12.75 -0.47 -24.19
C GLU A 53 11.82 0.64 -24.71
N GLY A 54 10.49 0.44 -24.60
CA GLY A 54 9.50 1.32 -25.20
C GLY A 54 9.53 1.29 -26.74
N PRO A 55 9.20 2.41 -27.42
CA PRO A 55 8.83 3.70 -26.84
C PRO A 55 7.44 3.70 -26.21
N PHE A 56 7.23 4.60 -25.26
CA PHE A 56 5.92 4.87 -24.66
C PHE A 56 5.16 5.97 -25.42
N PRO A 57 3.82 6.02 -25.32
CA PRO A 57 2.98 7.02 -25.99
C PRO A 57 3.31 8.49 -25.66
N ASP A 58 3.71 8.77 -24.42
CA ASP A 58 4.13 10.08 -23.91
C ASP A 58 5.30 9.96 -22.92
N ASP A 59 5.60 11.03 -22.18
CA ASP A 59 6.73 11.15 -21.26
C ASP A 59 6.47 10.59 -19.85
N ASP A 60 5.26 10.08 -19.56
CA ASP A 60 4.95 9.45 -18.28
C ASP A 60 5.46 8.00 -18.23
N GLU A 61 6.79 7.86 -18.18
CA GLU A 61 7.47 6.56 -18.16
C GLU A 61 6.97 5.68 -17.01
N THR A 62 6.64 6.28 -15.86
CA THR A 62 6.15 5.55 -14.70
C THR A 62 4.78 4.91 -14.95
N TRP A 63 3.87 5.65 -15.59
CA TRP A 63 2.53 5.18 -15.89
C TRP A 63 2.55 4.03 -16.91
N TRP A 64 3.26 4.20 -18.01
CA TRP A 64 3.28 3.22 -19.08
C TRP A 64 4.05 1.95 -18.69
N ALA A 65 5.13 2.07 -17.93
CA ALA A 65 5.81 0.91 -17.35
C ALA A 65 4.89 0.16 -16.38
N ALA A 66 4.14 0.86 -15.53
CA ALA A 66 3.16 0.23 -14.64
C ALA A 66 2.02 -0.46 -15.41
N ALA A 67 1.54 0.15 -16.50
CA ALA A 67 0.55 -0.48 -17.37
C ALA A 67 1.07 -1.77 -18.01
N GLU A 68 2.30 -1.77 -18.54
CA GLU A 68 2.90 -2.99 -19.09
C GLU A 68 3.12 -4.05 -18.00
N ASN A 69 3.60 -3.65 -16.81
CA ASN A 69 3.79 -4.57 -15.70
C ASN A 69 2.50 -5.34 -15.38
N ARG A 70 1.35 -4.67 -15.32
CA ARG A 70 0.06 -5.34 -15.09
C ARG A 70 -0.31 -6.31 -16.21
N ILE A 71 0.02 -5.99 -17.45
CA ILE A 71 -0.27 -6.88 -18.59
C ILE A 71 0.64 -8.12 -18.54
N VAL A 72 1.93 -7.94 -18.28
CA VAL A 72 2.88 -9.05 -18.19
C VAL A 72 2.62 -9.93 -16.97
N SER A 73 2.21 -9.35 -15.83
CA SER A 73 1.79 -10.13 -14.65
C SER A 73 0.56 -11.00 -14.94
N ARG A 74 -0.49 -10.43 -15.57
CA ARG A 74 -1.66 -11.21 -15.98
C ARG A 74 -1.31 -12.30 -16.98
N LEU A 75 -0.47 -12.00 -17.97
CA LEU A 75 0.05 -13.00 -18.90
C LEU A 75 0.77 -14.13 -18.15
N SER A 76 1.62 -13.79 -17.18
CA SER A 76 2.32 -14.78 -16.35
C SER A 76 1.33 -15.68 -15.59
N GLU A 77 0.28 -15.11 -15.01
CA GLU A 77 -0.77 -15.85 -14.30
C GLU A 77 -1.56 -16.77 -15.23
N ASP A 78 -1.98 -16.27 -16.41
CA ASP A 78 -2.71 -17.04 -17.43
C ASP A 78 -1.89 -18.24 -17.95
N LEU A 79 -0.56 -18.09 -17.99
CA LEU A 79 0.38 -19.14 -18.34
C LEU A 79 0.71 -20.09 -17.16
N GLY A 80 0.10 -19.89 -15.98
CA GLY A 80 0.36 -20.69 -14.78
C GLY A 80 1.78 -20.51 -14.23
N GLY A 81 2.37 -19.34 -14.44
CA GLY A 81 3.76 -19.02 -14.13
C GLY A 81 3.95 -17.97 -13.04
N THR A 82 5.20 -17.58 -12.84
CA THR A 82 5.59 -16.47 -11.97
C THR A 82 6.44 -15.49 -12.76
N VAL A 83 6.37 -14.21 -12.40
CA VAL A 83 7.15 -13.15 -13.05
C VAL A 83 8.02 -12.42 -12.02
N ARG A 84 9.24 -12.08 -12.44
CA ARG A 84 10.10 -11.10 -11.77
C ARG A 84 10.43 -10.00 -12.75
N LEU A 85 10.51 -8.78 -12.26
CA LEU A 85 10.95 -7.63 -13.06
C LEU A 85 12.18 -6.98 -12.45
N SER A 86 12.93 -6.30 -13.31
CA SER A 86 14.06 -5.44 -12.92
C SER A 86 14.14 -4.28 -13.90
N THR A 87 14.74 -3.17 -13.46
CA THR A 87 14.96 -1.99 -14.29
C THR A 87 16.43 -1.63 -14.35
N ALA A 88 16.93 -1.32 -15.54
CA ALA A 88 18.30 -0.87 -15.73
C ALA A 88 18.39 0.07 -16.94
N LEU A 89 19.57 0.68 -17.15
CA LEU A 89 19.85 1.36 -18.42
C LEU A 89 19.72 0.35 -19.58
N PRO A 90 19.19 0.74 -20.76
CA PRO A 90 18.93 -0.19 -21.86
C PRO A 90 20.12 -1.07 -22.26
N GLU A 91 21.31 -0.49 -22.38
CA GLU A 91 22.53 -1.24 -22.70
C GLU A 91 22.89 -2.26 -21.62
N THR A 92 22.73 -1.89 -20.34
CA THR A 92 22.93 -2.78 -19.20
C THR A 92 21.90 -3.91 -19.20
N ALA A 93 20.63 -3.59 -19.41
CA ALA A 93 19.54 -4.56 -19.47
C ALA A 93 19.77 -5.61 -20.58
N ARG A 94 20.13 -5.17 -21.79
CA ARG A 94 20.49 -6.08 -22.90
C ARG A 94 21.67 -6.98 -22.58
N ARG A 95 22.71 -6.43 -21.94
CA ARG A 95 23.94 -7.17 -21.61
C ARG A 95 23.72 -8.25 -20.57
N PHE A 96 22.86 -7.99 -19.58
CA PHE A 96 22.63 -8.90 -18.46
C PHE A 96 21.36 -9.73 -18.60
N LEU A 97 20.60 -9.57 -19.68
CA LEU A 97 19.48 -10.46 -19.97
C LEU A 97 20.00 -11.90 -20.12
N PRO A 98 19.42 -12.89 -19.42
CA PRO A 98 19.92 -14.26 -19.45
C PRO A 98 20.05 -14.83 -20.87
N GLU A 99 21.00 -15.76 -21.02
CA GLU A 99 21.18 -16.49 -22.28
C GLU A 99 20.06 -17.52 -22.49
N GLY A 100 19.71 -17.73 -23.76
CA GLY A 100 18.64 -18.63 -24.19
C GLY A 100 18.46 -18.60 -25.71
N GLU A 101 17.53 -19.41 -26.21
CA GLU A 101 17.11 -19.35 -27.61
C GLU A 101 16.40 -18.00 -27.85
N THR A 102 16.83 -17.28 -28.88
CA THR A 102 16.29 -15.94 -29.19
C THR A 102 15.07 -16.07 -30.08
N ILE A 103 13.91 -15.61 -29.57
CA ILE A 103 12.65 -15.52 -30.31
C ILE A 103 12.56 -14.19 -31.04
N CYS A 104 13.06 -13.12 -30.43
CA CYS A 104 13.09 -11.77 -31.00
C CYS A 104 14.34 -11.02 -30.52
N ASP A 105 15.05 -10.35 -31.42
CA ASP A 105 16.08 -9.35 -31.10
C ASP A 105 16.00 -8.23 -32.13
N ARG A 106 15.44 -7.10 -31.72
CA ARG A 106 15.16 -5.91 -32.52
C ARG A 106 15.52 -4.68 -31.71
N THR A 107 15.81 -3.57 -32.38
CA THR A 107 16.01 -2.29 -31.69
C THR A 107 14.67 -1.65 -31.29
N ALA A 108 14.66 -0.75 -30.31
CA ALA A 108 13.47 0.03 -29.94
C ALA A 108 12.80 0.74 -31.14
N GLY A 109 13.59 1.20 -32.11
CA GLY A 109 13.08 1.79 -33.34
C GLY A 109 12.34 0.80 -34.25
N GLN A 110 12.77 -0.46 -34.28
CA GLN A 110 12.15 -1.52 -35.09
C GLN A 110 10.85 -2.06 -34.49
N VAL A 111 10.71 -2.04 -33.16
CA VAL A 111 9.48 -2.50 -32.46
C VAL A 111 8.46 -1.37 -32.23
N ARG A 112 8.81 -0.13 -32.55
CA ARG A 112 8.03 1.08 -32.29
C ARG A 112 6.53 0.95 -32.59
N ASP A 113 6.18 0.55 -33.80
CA ASP A 113 4.78 0.52 -34.22
C ASP A 113 3.99 -0.57 -33.47
N ALA A 114 4.62 -1.73 -33.24
CA ALA A 114 4.04 -2.80 -32.45
C ALA A 114 3.84 -2.37 -30.98
N ARG A 115 4.84 -1.71 -30.38
CA ARG A 115 4.80 -1.22 -29.00
C ARG A 115 3.70 -0.16 -28.80
N LEU A 116 3.65 0.85 -29.67
CA LEU A 116 2.62 1.90 -29.60
C LEU A 116 1.23 1.35 -29.88
N SER A 117 1.09 0.38 -30.79
CA SER A 117 -0.17 -0.31 -31.02
C SER A 117 -0.61 -1.11 -29.78
N ALA A 118 0.31 -1.82 -29.12
CA ALA A 118 0.02 -2.62 -27.93
C ALA A 118 -0.41 -1.77 -26.73
N LEU A 119 0.11 -0.54 -26.62
CA LEU A 119 -0.24 0.40 -25.56
C LEU A 119 -1.44 1.28 -25.90
N SER A 120 -1.91 1.29 -27.16
CA SER A 120 -3.02 2.15 -27.59
C SER A 120 -4.38 1.81 -26.96
N SER A 121 -4.54 0.60 -26.43
CA SER A 121 -5.72 0.18 -25.68
C SER A 121 -5.72 0.65 -24.23
N GLU A 122 -4.56 1.04 -23.70
CA GLU A 122 -4.41 1.52 -22.33
C GLU A 122 -4.64 3.03 -22.29
N PRO A 123 -5.46 3.54 -21.36
CA PRO A 123 -5.69 4.98 -21.24
C PRO A 123 -4.44 5.68 -20.74
N ALA A 124 -4.19 6.89 -21.27
CA ALA A 124 -3.21 7.79 -20.68
C ALA A 124 -3.63 8.19 -19.26
N ARG A 125 -2.65 8.51 -18.42
CA ARG A 125 -2.90 8.94 -17.03
C ARG A 125 -3.83 10.15 -17.01
N ALA A 126 -4.90 10.07 -16.24
CA ALA A 126 -5.75 11.23 -15.96
C ALA A 126 -4.99 12.25 -15.09
N PRO A 127 -5.33 13.56 -15.16
CA PRO A 127 -4.72 14.55 -14.28
C PRO A 127 -4.95 14.19 -12.81
N ARG A 128 -3.88 14.22 -12.01
CA ARG A 128 -3.99 14.03 -10.56
C ARG A 128 -4.78 15.18 -9.92
N PRO A 129 -5.64 14.89 -8.91
CA PRO A 129 -6.27 15.94 -8.12
C PRO A 129 -5.24 16.88 -7.49
N VAL A 130 -5.46 18.18 -7.59
CA VAL A 130 -4.61 19.18 -6.93
C VAL A 130 -5.14 19.41 -5.52
N ILE A 131 -4.44 18.86 -4.53
CA ILE A 131 -4.77 19.03 -3.12
C ILE A 131 -4.37 20.44 -2.68
N VAL A 132 -5.31 21.16 -2.07
CA VAL A 132 -5.13 22.58 -1.67
C VAL A 132 -5.38 22.82 -0.18
N HIS A 133 -5.90 21.82 0.53
CA HIS A 133 -6.06 21.87 1.99
C HIS A 133 -4.74 21.48 2.67
N ASP A 134 -4.61 21.86 3.95
CA ASP A 134 -3.38 21.66 4.74
C ASP A 134 -3.54 20.53 5.77
N LEU A 135 -4.39 19.52 5.48
CA LEU A 135 -4.66 18.46 6.46
C LEU A 135 -3.44 17.57 6.73
N ALA A 136 -2.46 17.56 5.84
CA ALA A 136 -1.19 16.85 6.03
C ALA A 136 -0.34 17.43 7.16
N ASN A 137 -0.45 18.73 7.46
CA ASN A 137 0.42 19.40 8.42
C ASN A 137 -0.37 19.75 9.69
N PRO A 138 -0.10 19.09 10.84
CA PRO A 138 -0.73 19.46 12.10
C PRO A 138 -0.27 20.85 12.56
N GLU A 139 -1.09 21.50 13.40
CA GLU A 139 -0.67 22.75 14.05
C GLU A 139 0.64 22.51 14.85
N PRO A 140 1.64 23.39 14.74
CA PRO A 140 2.89 23.22 15.46
C PRO A 140 2.67 23.18 16.97
N SER A 141 3.28 22.23 17.65
CA SER A 141 3.38 22.21 19.10
C SER A 141 4.30 23.33 19.62
N ASP A 142 4.12 23.70 20.90
CA ASP A 142 4.98 24.67 21.60
C ASP A 142 6.42 24.14 21.86
N GLY A 143 6.75 22.93 21.40
CA GLY A 143 8.06 22.30 21.49
C GLY A 143 8.01 20.77 21.32
N PRO A 144 9.14 20.12 21.02
CA PRO A 144 9.22 18.70 20.67
C PRO A 144 9.08 17.75 21.88
N THR A 145 8.70 18.26 23.05
CA THR A 145 8.62 17.48 24.29
C THR A 145 7.33 17.82 25.01
N GLY A 146 6.47 16.82 25.15
CA GLY A 146 5.29 16.89 25.99
C GLY A 146 5.52 16.16 27.32
N GLU A 147 4.44 15.91 28.05
CA GLU A 147 4.54 15.15 29.30
C GLU A 147 4.57 13.65 29.05
N PRO A 148 5.42 12.87 29.76
CA PRO A 148 5.42 11.43 29.66
C PRO A 148 4.05 10.83 29.97
N VAL A 149 3.69 9.79 29.22
CA VAL A 149 2.42 9.08 29.37
C VAL A 149 2.66 7.79 30.15
N VAL A 150 1.77 7.50 31.10
CA VAL A 150 1.80 6.23 31.84
C VAL A 150 0.97 5.19 31.07
N LEU A 151 1.60 4.10 30.65
CA LEU A 151 0.96 2.97 29.98
C LEU A 151 0.44 1.96 31.01
N LEU A 152 -0.87 1.90 31.19
CA LEU A 152 -1.50 1.02 32.16
C LEU A 152 -1.55 -0.42 31.62
N GLY A 153 -1.09 -1.37 32.43
CA GLY A 153 -1.08 -2.80 32.11
C GLY A 153 0.10 -3.26 31.23
N LEU A 154 1.08 -2.40 30.96
CA LEU A 154 2.21 -2.75 30.09
C LEU A 154 3.02 -3.94 30.63
N ASP A 155 3.23 -3.97 31.95
CA ASP A 155 3.98 -5.03 32.64
C ASP A 155 3.13 -6.28 32.95
N ASP A 156 1.83 -6.26 32.64
CA ASP A 156 0.93 -7.40 32.86
C ASP A 156 0.95 -8.41 31.69
N VAL A 157 1.51 -8.00 30.54
CA VAL A 157 1.66 -8.85 29.34
C VAL A 157 2.96 -9.65 29.44
N ASP A 158 2.89 -10.96 29.18
CA ASP A 158 4.07 -11.84 29.13
C ASP A 158 4.79 -11.70 27.79
N TRP A 159 5.46 -10.56 27.58
CA TRP A 159 6.14 -10.23 26.31
C TRP A 159 7.17 -11.27 25.88
N ALA A 160 7.83 -11.93 26.84
CA ALA A 160 8.80 -12.99 26.59
C ALA A 160 8.20 -14.24 25.93
N ALA A 161 6.89 -14.46 26.13
CA ALA A 161 6.16 -15.55 25.49
C ALA A 161 5.71 -15.21 24.06
N LEU A 162 5.72 -13.92 23.69
CA LEU A 162 5.34 -13.44 22.36
C LEU A 162 6.58 -13.34 21.46
N THR A 163 6.34 -13.23 20.16
CA THR A 163 7.40 -13.08 19.15
C THR A 163 7.22 -11.82 18.33
N GLY A 164 8.34 -11.16 18.01
CA GLY A 164 8.47 -10.10 17.01
C GLY A 164 9.34 -10.55 15.83
N ALA A 165 9.80 -9.60 15.01
CA ALA A 165 10.55 -9.88 13.79
C ALA A 165 11.87 -10.64 14.01
N TYR A 166 12.51 -10.45 15.16
CA TYR A 166 13.84 -10.98 15.46
C TYR A 166 13.87 -12.03 16.57
N GLY A 167 12.71 -12.51 17.05
CA GLY A 167 12.62 -13.52 18.11
C GLY A 167 11.65 -13.13 19.23
N PRO A 168 11.94 -13.50 20.50
CA PRO A 168 11.13 -13.09 21.65
C PRO A 168 10.93 -11.57 21.72
N ALA A 169 9.74 -11.12 22.11
CA ALA A 169 9.36 -9.71 22.13
C ALA A 169 9.73 -8.97 23.45
N ASP A 170 10.83 -9.38 24.10
CA ASP A 170 11.27 -8.85 25.40
C ASP A 170 11.57 -7.35 25.40
N ASP A 171 11.86 -6.78 24.23
CA ASP A 171 12.22 -5.38 23.98
C ASP A 171 11.00 -4.46 23.75
N VAL A 172 9.85 -5.02 23.38
CA VAL A 172 8.63 -4.26 23.08
C VAL A 172 8.18 -3.32 24.19
N PRO A 173 8.25 -3.68 25.49
CA PRO A 173 7.94 -2.75 26.58
C PRO A 173 8.79 -1.50 26.58
N ASP A 174 10.08 -1.63 26.25
CA ASP A 174 11.01 -0.50 26.26
C ASP A 174 10.77 0.40 25.04
N ILE A 175 10.44 -0.17 23.89
CA ILE A 175 9.99 0.58 22.70
C ILE A 175 8.74 1.41 23.03
N LEU A 176 7.72 0.79 23.64
CA LEU A 176 6.48 1.47 24.01
C LEU A 176 6.70 2.54 25.08
N ARG A 177 7.61 2.34 26.03
CA ARG A 177 8.02 3.37 26.99
C ARG A 177 8.78 4.52 26.33
N GLY A 178 9.59 4.24 25.32
CA GLY A 178 10.27 5.24 24.51
C GLY A 178 9.29 6.18 23.82
N LEU A 179 8.27 5.62 23.14
CA LEU A 179 7.16 6.42 22.60
C LEU A 179 6.42 7.19 23.71
N ALA A 180 6.17 6.53 24.85
CA ALA A 180 5.48 7.14 25.98
C ALA A 180 6.27 8.25 26.67
N ALA A 181 7.58 8.37 26.45
CA ALA A 181 8.41 9.46 26.96
C ALA A 181 7.99 10.81 26.39
N ASN A 182 7.36 10.81 25.19
CA ASN A 182 6.79 11.99 24.55
C ASN A 182 7.84 13.09 24.34
N ASP A 183 9.03 12.70 23.86
CA ASP A 183 10.19 13.56 23.66
C ASP A 183 10.83 13.35 22.27
N GLU A 184 11.97 14.00 22.03
CA GLU A 184 12.68 14.02 20.76
C GLU A 184 13.11 12.62 20.25
N ALA A 185 13.11 11.58 21.09
CA ALA A 185 13.42 10.21 20.67
C ALA A 185 12.24 9.50 19.98
N TRP A 186 11.09 10.17 19.81
CA TRP A 186 9.89 9.61 19.19
C TRP A 186 10.14 8.93 17.84
N ASP A 187 10.90 9.57 16.96
CA ASP A 187 11.18 9.03 15.62
C ASP A 187 12.04 7.76 15.69
N GLU A 188 13.03 7.73 16.60
CA GLU A 188 13.88 6.56 16.83
C GLU A 188 13.06 5.36 17.31
N PHE A 189 12.20 5.56 18.31
CA PHE A 189 11.34 4.48 18.81
C PHE A 189 10.23 4.10 17.85
N THR A 190 9.79 5.02 16.99
CA THR A 190 8.88 4.70 15.88
C THR A 190 9.56 3.80 14.86
N GLU A 191 10.80 4.11 14.46
CA GLU A 191 11.59 3.26 13.57
C GLU A 191 11.85 1.89 14.19
N GLU A 192 12.17 1.83 15.49
CA GLU A 192 12.35 0.58 16.22
C GLU A 192 11.06 -0.25 16.27
N TYR A 193 9.91 0.40 16.50
CA TYR A 193 8.60 -0.25 16.44
C TYR A 193 8.34 -0.89 15.06
N PHE A 194 8.61 -0.17 13.96
CA PHE A 194 8.48 -0.67 12.58
C PHE A 194 9.67 -1.52 12.09
N SER A 195 10.58 -1.87 12.99
CA SER A 195 11.64 -2.85 12.78
C SER A 195 11.34 -4.15 13.54
N THR A 196 10.84 -4.04 14.77
CA THR A 196 10.67 -5.17 15.68
C THR A 196 9.23 -5.68 15.76
N VAL A 197 8.24 -4.79 15.87
CA VAL A 197 6.84 -5.14 16.13
C VAL A 197 6.06 -5.34 14.82
N VAL A 198 6.37 -4.55 13.80
CA VAL A 198 5.83 -4.69 12.44
C VAL A 198 7.01 -4.60 11.50
N HIS A 199 7.23 -5.55 10.61
CA HIS A 199 8.38 -5.52 9.71
C HIS A 199 7.98 -5.87 8.29
N GLN A 200 8.20 -4.95 7.35
CA GLN A 200 7.92 -5.14 5.91
C GLN A 200 6.51 -5.67 5.63
N ASP A 201 5.48 -4.94 6.08
CA ASP A 201 4.07 -5.33 5.96
C ASP A 201 3.75 -6.71 6.61
N THR A 202 4.55 -7.16 7.59
CA THR A 202 4.29 -8.38 8.37
C THR A 202 4.03 -8.03 9.83
N CYS A 203 2.95 -8.57 10.38
CA CYS A 203 2.66 -8.52 11.81
C CYS A 203 3.10 -9.83 12.49
N TYR A 204 3.37 -9.73 13.78
CA TYR A 204 3.80 -10.84 14.62
C TYR A 204 2.87 -10.99 15.81
N ASP A 205 3.12 -12.01 16.62
CA ASP A 205 2.32 -12.33 17.81
C ASP A 205 2.22 -11.14 18.78
N CYS A 206 3.28 -10.35 18.91
CA CYS A 206 3.26 -9.14 19.74
C CYS A 206 2.47 -7.97 19.15
N THR A 207 2.24 -7.91 17.83
CA THR A 207 1.64 -6.72 17.19
C THR A 207 0.23 -6.41 17.69
N PRO A 208 -0.73 -7.35 17.72
CA PRO A 208 -2.07 -7.06 18.22
C PRO A 208 -2.08 -6.56 19.67
N GLU A 209 -1.18 -7.08 20.51
CA GLU A 209 -1.05 -6.71 21.93
C GLU A 209 -0.60 -5.24 22.12
N THR A 210 0.18 -4.71 21.18
CA THR A 210 0.62 -3.29 21.24
C THR A 210 -0.51 -2.29 20.97
N VAL A 211 -1.55 -2.68 20.21
CA VAL A 211 -2.61 -1.76 19.74
C VAL A 211 -3.30 -1.04 20.90
N GLY A 212 -3.57 -1.75 21.99
CA GLY A 212 -4.17 -1.15 23.19
C GLY A 212 -3.32 -0.02 23.77
N PHE A 213 -2.00 -0.17 23.77
CA PHE A 213 -1.06 0.84 24.28
C PHE A 213 -0.91 2.03 23.33
N LEU A 214 -0.86 1.79 22.02
CA LEU A 214 -0.87 2.88 21.02
C LEU A 214 -2.14 3.74 21.14
N VAL A 215 -3.30 3.11 21.39
CA VAL A 215 -4.56 3.83 21.63
C VAL A 215 -4.54 4.58 22.97
N GLN A 216 -3.95 4.02 24.03
CA GLN A 216 -3.72 4.74 25.29
C GLN A 216 -2.88 5.99 25.08
N LEU A 217 -1.78 5.90 24.32
CA LEU A 217 -0.93 7.05 23.96
C LEU A 217 -1.73 8.10 23.19
N ALA A 218 -2.40 7.71 22.10
CA ALA A 218 -3.15 8.64 21.26
C ALA A 218 -4.22 9.42 22.05
N ARG A 219 -4.78 8.79 23.09
CA ARG A 219 -5.78 9.38 24.00
C ARG A 219 -5.22 10.21 25.14
N ALA A 220 -3.90 10.18 25.36
CA ALA A 220 -3.30 10.94 26.44
C ALA A 220 -3.49 12.45 26.17
N PRO A 221 -4.09 13.22 27.11
CA PRO A 221 -4.41 14.64 26.89
C PRO A 221 -3.19 15.52 26.61
N ARG A 222 -2.00 15.12 27.08
CA ARG A 222 -0.75 15.87 26.97
C ARG A 222 0.24 15.29 25.96
N LEU A 223 -0.19 14.31 25.15
CA LEU A 223 0.62 13.84 24.02
C LEU A 223 0.75 14.96 22.99
N THR A 224 1.97 15.17 22.50
CA THR A 224 2.30 16.11 21.43
C THR A 224 1.39 15.87 20.21
N PRO A 225 0.76 16.91 19.63
CA PRO A 225 -0.15 16.79 18.49
C PRO A 225 0.40 16.01 17.29
N GLU A 226 1.68 16.22 16.96
CA GLU A 226 2.42 15.56 15.88
C GLU A 226 2.51 14.05 16.13
N TYR A 227 2.93 13.66 17.34
CA TYR A 227 3.01 12.26 17.76
C TYR A 227 1.65 11.58 17.80
N ARG A 228 0.60 12.31 18.19
CA ARG A 228 -0.77 11.81 18.10
C ARG A 228 -1.18 11.55 16.65
N LEU A 229 -0.83 12.44 15.73
CA LEU A 229 -1.13 12.26 14.32
C LEU A 229 -0.42 11.02 13.76
N ASP A 230 0.87 10.85 14.06
CA ASP A 230 1.66 9.67 13.72
C ASP A 230 0.99 8.38 14.22
N LEU A 231 0.55 8.33 15.48
CA LEU A 231 -0.15 7.17 16.01
C LEU A 231 -1.44 6.84 15.23
N LEU A 232 -2.23 7.85 14.85
CA LEU A 232 -3.45 7.61 14.06
C LEU A 232 -3.11 7.06 12.66
N ILE A 233 -2.04 7.56 12.04
CA ILE A 233 -1.51 7.06 10.77
C ILE A 233 -1.06 5.59 10.93
N HIS A 234 -0.26 5.30 11.95
CA HIS A 234 0.26 3.96 12.21
C HIS A 234 -0.85 2.95 12.49
N LEU A 235 -1.87 3.32 13.28
CA LEU A 235 -3.03 2.47 13.54
C LEU A 235 -3.79 2.14 12.25
N ALA A 236 -3.97 3.12 11.35
CA ALA A 236 -4.63 2.90 10.06
C ALA A 236 -3.79 2.02 9.13
N TYR A 237 -2.47 2.23 9.09
CA TYR A 237 -1.53 1.41 8.32
C TYR A 237 -1.55 -0.05 8.81
N ILE A 238 -1.33 -0.28 10.11
CA ILE A 238 -1.35 -1.63 10.73
C ILE A 238 -2.66 -2.36 10.41
N ALA A 239 -3.80 -1.68 10.54
CA ALA A 239 -5.10 -2.29 10.30
C ALA A 239 -5.39 -2.64 8.83
N THR A 240 -4.60 -2.13 7.89
CA THR A 240 -4.81 -2.35 6.44
C THR A 240 -3.73 -3.17 5.76
N ILE A 241 -2.77 -3.70 6.53
CA ILE A 241 -1.87 -4.76 6.05
C ILE A 241 -2.70 -5.98 5.60
N ASP A 242 -3.61 -6.47 6.45
CA ASP A 242 -4.62 -7.49 6.12
C ASP A 242 -6.01 -7.10 6.67
N PRO A 243 -6.77 -6.26 5.94
CA PRO A 243 -8.04 -5.74 6.42
C PRO A 243 -9.12 -6.83 6.43
N VAL A 244 -9.63 -7.13 7.62
CA VAL A 244 -10.69 -8.13 7.84
C VAL A 244 -12.07 -7.47 7.68
N PRO A 245 -13.02 -8.10 6.96
CA PRO A 245 -14.39 -7.57 6.92
C PRO A 245 -15.05 -7.66 8.31
N VAL A 246 -15.80 -6.62 8.67
CA VAL A 246 -16.52 -6.47 9.96
C VAL A 246 -17.44 -7.68 10.29
N THR A 247 -17.86 -8.43 9.26
CA THR A 247 -18.81 -9.56 9.37
C THR A 247 -18.16 -10.95 9.34
N ALA A 248 -16.83 -11.07 9.31
CA ALA A 248 -16.20 -12.39 9.36
C ALA A 248 -16.43 -13.04 10.73
N GLU A 249 -17.32 -14.03 10.80
CA GLU A 249 -17.48 -14.84 12.00
C GLU A 249 -16.14 -15.52 12.32
N ALA A 250 -15.68 -15.37 13.56
CA ALA A 250 -14.56 -16.10 14.13
C ALA A 250 -14.93 -17.60 14.26
N GLY A 251 -14.99 -18.32 13.14
CA GLY A 251 -15.69 -19.60 13.12
C GLY A 251 -15.20 -20.68 12.16
N THR A 252 -14.24 -20.43 11.27
CA THR A 252 -13.73 -21.47 10.37
C THR A 252 -12.21 -21.63 10.47
N ASN A 253 -11.76 -22.28 11.55
CA ASN A 253 -10.60 -23.17 11.63
C ASN A 253 -9.24 -22.80 10.98
N GLU A 254 -8.85 -21.53 10.97
CA GLU A 254 -7.45 -21.10 10.99
C GLU A 254 -7.35 -20.01 12.06
N ALA A 255 -6.38 -20.09 12.98
CA ALA A 255 -6.03 -18.93 13.78
C ALA A 255 -5.69 -17.82 12.77
N GLY A 256 -6.49 -16.76 12.72
CA GLY A 256 -6.30 -15.69 11.73
C GLY A 256 -4.86 -15.16 11.78
N SER A 257 -4.37 -14.64 10.65
CA SER A 257 -3.06 -13.99 10.55
C SER A 257 -2.89 -12.93 11.66
N TYR A 258 -1.65 -12.66 12.08
CA TYR A 258 -1.40 -11.61 13.08
C TYR A 258 -1.80 -10.23 12.56
N GLU A 259 -1.78 -10.05 11.25
CA GLU A 259 -2.27 -8.89 10.52
C GLU A 259 -3.80 -8.76 10.70
N ALA A 260 -4.55 -9.84 10.50
CA ALA A 260 -5.99 -9.89 10.72
C ALA A 260 -6.35 -9.70 12.21
N ALA A 261 -5.54 -10.21 13.13
CA ALA A 261 -5.69 -9.97 14.56
C ALA A 261 -5.43 -8.49 14.91
N SER A 262 -4.39 -7.88 14.33
CA SER A 262 -4.06 -6.46 14.50
C SER A 262 -5.17 -5.55 13.95
N CYS A 263 -5.71 -5.87 12.77
CA CYS A 263 -6.87 -5.18 12.19
C CYS A 263 -8.07 -5.19 13.14
N ARG A 264 -8.41 -6.36 13.69
CA ARG A 264 -9.52 -6.49 14.67
C ARG A 264 -9.24 -5.69 15.94
N ALA A 265 -8.03 -5.76 16.49
CA ALA A 265 -7.65 -5.00 17.66
C ALA A 265 -7.82 -3.48 17.45
N VAL A 266 -7.49 -2.96 16.25
CA VAL A 266 -7.73 -1.55 15.92
C VAL A 266 -9.23 -1.26 15.79
N ILE A 267 -10.00 -2.10 15.10
CA ILE A 267 -11.45 -1.94 14.93
C ILE A 267 -12.17 -1.88 16.29
N GLU A 268 -11.81 -2.76 17.22
CA GLU A 268 -12.37 -2.80 18.58
C GLU A 268 -12.13 -1.49 19.36
N ARG A 269 -11.07 -0.74 19.00
CA ARG A 269 -10.68 0.52 19.63
C ARG A 269 -11.16 1.77 18.90
N ILE A 270 -11.86 1.63 17.77
CA ILE A 270 -12.43 2.78 17.06
C ILE A 270 -13.32 3.65 17.98
N PRO A 271 -14.22 3.10 18.83
CA PRO A 271 -15.01 3.93 19.74
C PRO A 271 -14.16 4.76 20.72
N ASP A 272 -13.05 4.20 21.21
CA ASP A 272 -12.10 4.90 22.08
C ASP A 272 -11.41 6.07 21.34
N LEU A 273 -11.04 5.86 20.08
CA LEU A 273 -10.43 6.87 19.22
C LEU A 273 -11.44 7.97 18.83
N MET A 274 -12.71 7.61 18.56
CA MET A 274 -13.76 8.58 18.22
C MET A 274 -14.05 9.56 19.36
N ALA A 275 -13.75 9.18 20.62
CA ALA A 275 -13.84 10.10 21.76
C ALA A 275 -12.91 11.33 21.64
N LEU A 276 -11.89 11.28 20.78
CA LEU A 276 -11.00 12.42 20.48
C LEU A 276 -11.66 13.48 19.60
N TRP A 277 -12.70 13.13 18.85
CA TRP A 277 -13.29 13.98 17.81
C TRP A 277 -13.63 15.43 18.24
N PRO A 278 -14.23 15.69 19.42
CA PRO A 278 -14.63 17.04 19.82
C PRO A 278 -13.45 18.01 19.87
N ASP A 279 -12.30 17.54 20.34
CA ASP A 279 -11.11 18.37 20.61
C ASP A 279 -9.98 18.14 19.60
N ALA A 280 -10.14 17.19 18.68
CA ALA A 280 -9.16 16.87 17.65
C ALA A 280 -8.93 18.05 16.66
N SER A 281 -7.67 18.22 16.27
CA SER A 281 -7.25 19.10 15.18
C SER A 281 -7.86 18.67 13.84
N ALA A 282 -7.76 19.52 12.82
CA ALA A 282 -8.27 19.18 11.49
C ALA A 282 -7.58 17.93 10.90
N SER A 283 -6.25 17.83 11.01
CA SER A 283 -5.47 16.66 10.57
C SER A 283 -5.88 15.40 11.32
N ALA A 284 -6.02 15.47 12.65
CA ALA A 284 -6.46 14.33 13.44
C ALA A 284 -7.90 13.90 13.08
N ARG A 285 -8.81 14.85 12.86
CA ARG A 285 -10.18 14.53 12.39
C ARG A 285 -10.19 13.82 11.04
N ALA A 286 -9.30 14.21 10.12
CA ALA A 286 -9.17 13.54 8.83
C ALA A 286 -8.82 12.05 9.01
N TRP A 287 -7.81 11.74 9.84
CA TRP A 287 -7.43 10.37 10.14
C TRP A 287 -8.45 9.60 10.98
N LEU A 288 -9.20 10.28 11.86
CA LEU A 288 -10.34 9.66 12.56
C LEU A 288 -11.43 9.20 11.58
N ILE A 289 -11.70 9.96 10.50
CA ILE A 289 -12.64 9.53 9.45
C ILE A 289 -12.08 8.31 8.70
N VAL A 290 -10.79 8.29 8.39
CA VAL A 290 -10.13 7.14 7.75
C VAL A 290 -10.24 5.89 8.62
N LEU A 291 -9.92 6.00 9.92
CA LEU A 291 -10.03 4.91 10.88
C LEU A 291 -11.47 4.43 11.06
N ALA A 292 -12.45 5.35 11.05
CA ALA A 292 -13.86 4.98 11.15
C ALA A 292 -14.32 4.07 10.00
N ALA A 293 -13.76 4.24 8.79
CA ALA A 293 -14.11 3.41 7.63
C ALA A 293 -13.77 1.92 7.81
N LEU A 294 -12.80 1.61 8.69
CA LEU A 294 -12.40 0.22 9.01
C LEU A 294 -13.52 -0.55 9.72
N GLY A 295 -14.28 0.11 10.60
CA GLY A 295 -15.26 -0.55 11.47
C GLY A 295 -16.73 -0.16 11.23
N MET A 296 -16.99 0.96 10.56
CA MET A 296 -18.35 1.47 10.34
C MET A 296 -18.85 1.12 8.93
N ASP A 297 -20.09 0.64 8.84
CA ASP A 297 -20.76 0.32 7.59
C ASP A 297 -22.25 0.72 7.65
N GLY A 298 -22.56 1.93 7.19
CA GLY A 298 -23.94 2.45 7.14
C GLY A 298 -24.34 3.39 8.29
N GLY A 299 -23.37 4.04 8.96
CA GLY A 299 -23.61 4.81 10.18
C GLY A 299 -22.82 6.12 10.31
N ALA A 300 -22.50 6.79 9.20
CA ALA A 300 -21.67 8.00 9.21
C ALA A 300 -22.22 9.10 10.12
N PRO A 301 -21.45 9.56 11.12
CA PRO A 301 -21.85 10.69 11.94
C PRO A 301 -21.98 11.98 11.08
N PRO A 302 -23.05 12.78 11.22
CA PRO A 302 -23.26 14.00 10.43
C PRO A 302 -22.10 15.01 10.50
N GLU A 303 -21.36 15.00 11.61
CA GLU A 303 -20.16 15.80 11.81
C GLU A 303 -19.04 15.48 10.81
N PHE A 304 -18.95 14.26 10.28
CA PHE A 304 -17.94 13.89 9.29
C PHE A 304 -18.21 14.59 7.95
N GLU A 305 -19.45 14.54 7.48
CA GLU A 305 -19.86 15.30 6.29
C GLU A 305 -19.74 16.81 6.51
N ALA A 306 -20.07 17.30 7.70
CA ALA A 306 -19.91 18.71 8.05
C ALA A 306 -18.43 19.15 8.09
N PHE A 307 -17.52 18.27 8.52
CA PHE A 307 -16.08 18.48 8.44
C PHE A 307 -15.63 18.52 6.98
N ARG A 308 -15.94 17.50 6.18
CA ARG A 308 -15.54 17.44 4.77
C ARG A 308 -16.02 18.63 3.94
N ARG A 309 -17.24 19.14 4.18
CA ARG A 309 -17.77 20.35 3.52
C ARG A 309 -16.99 21.63 3.82
N ARG A 310 -16.25 21.67 4.94
CA ARG A 310 -15.39 22.81 5.32
C ARG A 310 -13.98 22.69 4.77
N VAL A 311 -13.54 21.48 4.39
CA VAL A 311 -12.24 21.24 3.76
C VAL A 311 -12.31 21.74 2.32
N GLU A 312 -11.40 22.65 1.97
CA GLU A 312 -11.31 23.23 0.64
C GLU A 312 -10.77 22.22 -0.39
N GLY A 313 -11.36 22.22 -1.59
CA GLY A 313 -10.86 21.46 -2.72
C GLY A 313 -11.13 19.95 -2.69
N PRO A 314 -10.48 19.21 -3.59
CA PRO A 314 -10.62 17.76 -3.69
C PRO A 314 -9.92 17.07 -2.51
N SER A 315 -10.50 15.96 -2.04
CA SER A 315 -9.90 15.09 -1.04
C SER A 315 -10.30 13.64 -1.33
N PRO A 316 -9.64 12.97 -2.30
CA PRO A 316 -9.95 11.59 -2.65
C PRO A 316 -9.97 10.64 -1.46
N ALA A 317 -9.07 10.83 -0.48
CA ALA A 317 -9.03 10.02 0.74
C ALA A 317 -10.30 10.20 1.59
N LEU A 318 -10.69 11.45 1.90
CA LEU A 318 -11.88 11.69 2.72
C LEU A 318 -13.18 11.35 1.98
N ASP A 319 -13.24 11.61 0.67
CA ASP A 319 -14.39 11.27 -0.16
C ASP A 319 -14.61 9.74 -0.17
N LEU A 320 -13.53 8.95 -0.30
CA LEU A 320 -13.61 7.49 -0.22
C LEU A 320 -13.94 6.99 1.19
N ALA A 321 -13.34 7.60 2.23
CA ALA A 321 -13.64 7.22 3.61
C ALA A 321 -15.11 7.43 3.96
N LEU A 322 -15.69 8.57 3.56
CA LEU A 322 -17.11 8.86 3.78
C LEU A 322 -18.03 7.88 3.07
N ALA A 323 -17.71 7.50 1.82
CA ALA A 323 -18.48 6.50 1.09
C ALA A 323 -18.46 5.16 1.85
N LEU A 324 -17.29 4.73 2.34
CA LEU A 324 -17.14 3.47 3.07
C LEU A 324 -17.83 3.47 4.45
N VAL A 325 -17.73 4.57 5.21
CA VAL A 325 -18.43 4.73 6.50
C VAL A 325 -19.95 4.73 6.31
N SER A 326 -20.43 5.32 5.20
CA SER A 326 -21.86 5.42 4.89
C SER A 326 -22.45 4.15 4.26
N GLY A 327 -21.62 3.14 3.96
CA GLY A 327 -22.06 1.95 3.23
C GLY A 327 -22.43 2.22 1.76
N ASP A 328 -21.93 3.31 1.17
CA ASP A 328 -22.14 3.64 -0.25
C ASP A 328 -21.12 2.87 -1.12
N GLU A 329 -21.41 1.57 -1.34
CA GLU A 329 -20.52 0.69 -2.12
C GLU A 329 -20.34 1.17 -3.57
N ASP A 330 -21.40 1.67 -4.20
CA ASP A 330 -21.37 2.21 -5.56
C ASP A 330 -20.53 3.49 -5.65
N GLY A 331 -20.63 4.37 -4.66
CA GLY A 331 -19.80 5.56 -4.52
C GLY A 331 -18.33 5.20 -4.32
N ALA A 332 -18.04 4.27 -3.40
CA ALA A 332 -16.69 3.79 -3.15
C ALA A 332 -16.06 3.19 -4.41
N LEU A 333 -16.80 2.36 -5.15
CA LEU A 333 -16.32 1.79 -6.42
C LEU A 333 -16.02 2.86 -7.47
N LYS A 334 -16.89 3.87 -7.62
CA LYS A 334 -16.64 4.98 -8.56
C LYS A 334 -15.40 5.77 -8.19
N LEU A 335 -15.20 6.04 -6.91
CA LEU A 335 -14.04 6.78 -6.39
C LEU A 335 -12.74 5.99 -6.58
N THR A 336 -12.74 4.69 -6.33
CA THR A 336 -11.53 3.85 -6.53
C THR A 336 -11.20 3.66 -8.01
N ILE A 337 -12.19 3.49 -8.89
CA ILE A 337 -11.98 3.49 -10.35
C ILE A 337 -11.43 4.85 -10.82
N ALA A 338 -11.95 5.96 -10.30
CA ALA A 338 -11.42 7.28 -10.62
C ALA A 338 -9.95 7.41 -10.15
N ALA A 339 -9.62 6.96 -8.93
CA ALA A 339 -8.26 6.92 -8.42
C ALA A 339 -7.31 6.08 -9.30
N ALA A 340 -7.78 4.91 -9.75
CA ALA A 340 -7.05 4.02 -10.65
C ALA A 340 -6.69 4.66 -11.99
N SER A 341 -7.33 5.77 -12.39
CA SER A 341 -7.03 6.48 -13.64
C SER A 341 -5.84 7.45 -13.55
N TRP A 342 -5.43 7.87 -12.35
CA TRP A 342 -4.36 8.85 -12.14
C TRP A 342 -3.26 8.37 -11.18
N ASP A 343 -3.52 7.34 -10.38
CA ASP A 343 -2.55 6.70 -9.49
C ASP A 343 -2.24 5.27 -9.95
N GLN A 344 -0.97 5.03 -10.29
CA GLN A 344 -0.51 3.73 -10.77
C GLN A 344 -0.45 2.65 -9.68
N ARG A 345 -0.48 3.03 -8.40
CA ARG A 345 -0.46 2.08 -7.27
C ARG A 345 -1.85 1.52 -6.94
N VAL A 346 -2.93 2.19 -7.39
CA VAL A 346 -4.31 1.77 -7.09
C VAL A 346 -4.77 0.51 -7.83
N PRO A 347 -4.51 0.31 -9.15
CA PRO A 347 -5.01 -0.88 -9.84
C PRO A 347 -4.54 -2.21 -9.22
N PRO A 348 -3.25 -2.41 -8.84
CA PRO A 348 -2.84 -3.64 -8.15
C PRO A 348 -3.61 -3.90 -6.84
N LEU A 349 -3.97 -2.86 -6.09
CA LEU A 349 -4.77 -3.00 -4.86
C LEU A 349 -6.21 -3.46 -5.17
N LEU A 350 -6.79 -3.01 -6.29
CA LEU A 350 -8.13 -3.40 -6.74
C LEU A 350 -8.16 -4.79 -7.39
N GLU A 351 -7.03 -5.29 -7.87
CA GLU A 351 -6.87 -6.63 -8.46
C GLU A 351 -6.56 -7.71 -7.41
N ALA A 352 -6.16 -7.32 -6.19
CA ALA A 352 -5.80 -8.24 -5.11
C ALA A 352 -6.90 -9.30 -4.83
N PRO A 353 -6.57 -10.57 -4.57
CA PRO A 353 -7.52 -11.67 -4.42
C PRO A 353 -8.22 -11.69 -3.04
N ILE A 354 -8.64 -10.53 -2.54
CA ILE A 354 -9.34 -10.32 -1.26
C ILE A 354 -10.76 -9.76 -1.52
N PRO A 355 -11.67 -9.73 -0.52
CA PRO A 355 -13.01 -9.15 -0.70
C PRO A 355 -12.98 -7.68 -1.17
N LEU A 356 -13.98 -7.26 -1.95
CA LEU A 356 -14.01 -5.91 -2.55
C LEU A 356 -13.85 -4.78 -1.52
N ARG A 357 -14.54 -4.88 -0.37
CA ARG A 357 -14.41 -3.90 0.72
C ARG A 357 -12.98 -3.80 1.24
N ALA A 358 -12.29 -4.93 1.40
CA ALA A 358 -10.90 -4.97 1.83
C ALA A 358 -9.97 -4.27 0.82
N ARG A 359 -10.24 -4.41 -0.49
CA ARG A 359 -9.52 -3.67 -1.54
C ARG A 359 -9.76 -2.17 -1.45
N HIS A 360 -11.01 -1.75 -1.25
CA HIS A 360 -11.33 -0.33 -1.07
C HIS A 360 -10.66 0.26 0.17
N LEU A 361 -10.54 -0.48 1.28
CA LEU A 361 -9.81 -0.05 2.47
C LEU A 361 -8.30 0.10 2.21
N LYS A 362 -7.69 -0.82 1.46
CA LYS A 362 -6.29 -0.67 1.03
C LYS A 362 -6.09 0.56 0.15
N VAL A 363 -7.01 0.82 -0.79
CA VAL A 363 -6.98 2.04 -1.60
C VAL A 363 -7.16 3.29 -0.74
N LEU A 364 -8.08 3.26 0.24
CA LEU A 364 -8.30 4.37 1.15
C LEU A 364 -7.02 4.73 1.92
N VAL A 365 -6.37 3.77 2.56
CA VAL A 365 -5.16 4.06 3.34
C VAL A 365 -4.01 4.49 2.44
N HIS A 366 -3.85 3.90 1.25
CA HIS A 366 -2.88 4.38 0.25
C HIS A 366 -3.12 5.86 -0.10
N LEU A 367 -4.36 6.23 -0.43
CA LEU A 367 -4.71 7.63 -0.73
C LEU A 367 -4.53 8.55 0.47
N ALA A 368 -4.90 8.11 1.67
CA ALA A 368 -4.73 8.86 2.91
C ALA A 368 -3.26 9.10 3.23
N LEU A 369 -2.39 8.11 3.04
CA LEU A 369 -0.96 8.25 3.25
C LEU A 369 -0.34 9.28 2.29
N GLU A 370 -0.73 9.28 1.02
CA GLU A 370 -0.25 10.24 0.02
C GLU A 370 -0.83 11.65 0.20
N GLU A 371 -2.06 11.77 0.72
CA GLU A 371 -2.78 13.05 0.82
C GLU A 371 -2.67 13.73 2.20
N LEU A 372 -2.69 12.95 3.28
CA LEU A 372 -2.89 13.42 4.67
C LEU A 372 -1.66 13.24 5.56
N THR A 373 -0.53 12.83 4.99
CA THR A 373 0.76 12.71 5.71
C THR A 373 1.69 13.84 5.28
N PRO A 374 2.45 14.46 6.20
CA PRO A 374 3.47 15.43 5.81
C PRO A 374 4.46 14.84 4.81
N ALA A 375 4.89 15.64 3.84
CA ALA A 375 6.04 15.28 3.01
C ALA A 375 7.30 15.33 3.90
N ARG A 376 7.87 14.16 4.23
CA ARG A 376 9.12 14.05 4.99
C ARG A 376 10.35 14.37 4.13
#